data_AF-A0ABD5I2T0-F1
#
_entry.id   AF-A0ABD5I2T0-F1
#
_cell.length_a   1.000
_cell.length_b   1.000
_cell.length_c   1.000
_cell.angle_alpha   90.00
_cell.angle_beta   90.00
_cell.angle_gamma   90.00
#
_symmetry.space_group_name_H-M   'P 1'
#
loop_
_entity.id
_entity.type
_entity.pdbx_description
1 polymer ?
#
loop_
_entity_poly.entity_id
_entity_poly.type
_entity_poly.pdbx_seq_one_letter_code
_entity_poly.pdbx_strand_id
1 'polypeptide(L)'
;MQNQKLLRAVTKGDIKKGEIITANKVTMELNVVENALTELEAEELLPQVAVYNLSAGTPITKEVIEPPKVVIIILCRLKSTRLPLKAILPIHGVPSIERCLINTLAIPGKHQVILATSDIAQDDPLEKFNLDGKVKIFRGDPENTADRMFQAAKQENANIVIRITGDCPAVSPEINTFLLDEHLKSGADYTQAELSTLPVGTAGDIFTLEAIERLLQTPKPLTYAEYLPFYFINNPHLFRINVVKLPPAVCYPTWRLTLDEQPDLDMFNELYRGLNVKSKPLFFHQIKDYILRNPEIIEINSHVKLKWANQQSLVDELNRETIL
;
A
#
# COMPACT_ATOMS: atom_id res chain seq x y z
N MET A 1 14.38 11.21 -49.47
CA MET A 1 15.16 11.17 -48.21
C MET A 1 14.77 9.87 -47.52
N GLN A 2 15.70 8.92 -47.38
CA GLN A 2 15.43 7.74 -46.54
C GLN A 2 15.39 8.21 -45.10
N ASN A 3 14.28 7.98 -44.39
CA ASN A 3 14.20 8.28 -42.96
C ASN A 3 15.30 7.49 -42.25
N GLN A 4 16.25 8.19 -41.65
CA GLN A 4 17.34 7.59 -40.91
C GLN A 4 16.77 6.86 -39.71
N LYS A 5 17.02 5.55 -39.60
CA LYS A 5 16.62 4.78 -38.43
C LYS A 5 17.56 5.10 -37.28
N LEU A 6 17.00 5.39 -36.12
CA LEU A 6 17.73 5.62 -34.87
C LEU A 6 17.35 4.54 -33.86
N LEU A 7 18.25 4.26 -32.92
CA LEU A 7 17.94 3.34 -31.83
C LEU A 7 16.92 3.99 -30.89
N ARG A 8 15.80 3.31 -30.66
CA ARG A 8 14.64 3.81 -29.91
C ARG A 8 14.02 2.73 -29.04
N ALA A 9 13.47 3.16 -27.91
CA ALA A 9 12.74 2.30 -26.99
C ALA A 9 11.44 1.81 -27.63
N VAL A 10 11.26 0.49 -27.66
CA VAL A 10 10.03 -0.17 -28.12
C VAL A 10 9.56 -1.19 -27.08
N THR A 11 8.27 -1.51 -27.07
CA THR A 11 7.72 -2.56 -26.21
C THR A 11 8.29 -3.93 -26.60
N LYS A 12 8.72 -4.72 -25.62
CA LYS A 12 9.24 -6.08 -25.83
C LYS A 12 8.14 -7.11 -26.13
N GLY A 13 6.93 -6.82 -25.65
CA GLY A 13 5.74 -7.65 -25.81
C GLY A 13 4.49 -6.78 -25.84
N ASP A 14 3.33 -7.41 -25.89
CA ASP A 14 2.06 -6.70 -25.79
C ASP A 14 1.89 -6.13 -24.36
N ILE A 15 1.39 -4.90 -24.26
CA ILE A 15 1.13 -4.19 -23.01
C ILE A 15 -0.31 -3.68 -23.04
N LYS A 16 -1.08 -3.96 -22.00
CA LYS A 16 -2.47 -3.48 -21.91
C LYS A 16 -2.52 -2.04 -21.45
N LYS A 17 -3.57 -1.32 -21.85
CA LYS A 17 -3.91 -0.01 -21.27
C LYS A 17 -3.97 -0.12 -19.74
N GLY A 18 -3.33 0.82 -19.04
CA GLY A 18 -3.30 0.88 -17.58
C GLY A 18 -2.19 0.04 -16.95
N GLU A 19 -1.49 -0.78 -17.73
CA GLU A 19 -0.37 -1.61 -17.26
C GLU A 19 0.90 -0.76 -17.10
N ILE A 20 1.68 -1.07 -16.07
CA ILE A 20 2.96 -0.40 -15.81
C ILE A 20 4.02 -0.96 -16.77
N ILE A 21 4.63 -0.06 -17.52
CA ILE A 21 5.79 -0.25 -18.39
C ILE A 21 7.05 -0.04 -17.56
N THR A 22 7.70 -1.13 -17.17
CA THR A 22 9.00 -1.17 -16.51
C THR A 22 10.13 -1.35 -17.53
N ALA A 23 11.36 -1.04 -17.16
CA ALA A 23 12.53 -1.16 -18.07
C ALA A 23 12.67 -2.57 -18.69
N ASN A 24 12.33 -3.64 -17.96
CA ASN A 24 12.37 -5.02 -18.48
C ASN A 24 11.29 -5.34 -19.54
N LYS A 25 10.27 -4.49 -19.71
CA LYS A 25 9.25 -4.58 -20.76
C LYS A 25 9.63 -3.78 -22.01
N VAL A 26 10.81 -3.18 -22.02
CA VAL A 26 11.31 -2.34 -23.10
C VAL A 26 12.58 -2.95 -23.69
N THR A 27 12.76 -2.77 -25.00
CA THR A 27 13.98 -3.11 -25.71
C THR A 27 14.33 -1.97 -26.67
N MET A 28 15.58 -1.92 -27.11
CA MET A 28 16.06 -0.89 -28.03
C MET A 28 16.12 -1.44 -29.46
N GLU A 29 15.45 -0.78 -30.40
CA GLU A 29 15.39 -1.20 -31.81
C GLU A 29 15.61 -0.03 -32.78
N LEU A 30 16.13 -0.32 -33.97
CA LEU A 30 16.28 0.68 -35.04
C LEU A 30 14.90 1.06 -35.59
N ASN A 31 14.45 2.28 -35.29
CA ASN A 31 13.12 2.77 -35.63
C ASN A 31 13.16 4.13 -36.35
N VAL A 32 12.11 4.44 -37.11
CA VAL A 32 11.95 5.72 -37.82
C VAL A 32 11.17 6.76 -37.01
N VAL A 33 10.54 6.36 -35.90
CA VAL A 33 9.79 7.25 -35.02
C VAL A 33 10.76 8.06 -34.16
N GLU A 34 11.07 9.28 -34.62
CA GLU A 34 12.13 10.12 -34.03
C GLU A 34 11.85 10.54 -32.59
N ASN A 35 10.57 10.74 -32.23
CA ASN A 35 10.10 11.16 -30.90
C ASN A 35 9.89 10.00 -29.90
N ALA A 36 10.20 8.77 -30.29
CA ALA A 36 10.28 7.67 -29.34
C ALA A 36 11.45 7.89 -28.38
N LEU A 37 11.35 7.37 -27.16
CA LEU A 37 12.36 7.56 -26.12
C LEU A 37 13.71 7.00 -26.58
N THR A 38 14.76 7.76 -26.30
CA THR A 38 16.13 7.25 -26.30
C THR A 38 16.35 6.32 -25.11
N GLU A 39 17.50 5.64 -25.08
CA GLU A 39 17.89 4.78 -23.94
C GLU A 39 17.95 5.58 -22.64
N LEU A 40 18.63 6.74 -22.66
CA LEU A 40 18.73 7.62 -21.49
C LEU A 40 17.36 8.12 -21.02
N GLU A 41 16.48 8.54 -21.94
CA GLU A 41 15.13 8.98 -21.57
C GLU A 41 14.29 7.82 -21.01
N ALA A 42 14.45 6.61 -21.52
CA ALA A 42 13.75 5.44 -20.99
C ALA A 42 14.24 5.09 -19.57
N GLU A 43 15.54 5.20 -19.30
CA GLU A 43 16.11 5.04 -17.96
C GLU A 43 15.61 6.09 -16.97
N GLU A 44 15.47 7.35 -17.41
CA GLU A 44 15.01 8.46 -16.57
C GLU A 44 13.49 8.46 -16.33
N LEU A 45 12.70 8.08 -17.34
CA LEU A 45 11.24 8.19 -17.27
C LEU A 45 10.57 6.93 -16.75
N LEU A 46 11.08 5.74 -17.05
CA LEU A 46 10.40 4.51 -16.63
C LEU A 46 10.58 4.27 -15.12
N PRO A 47 9.55 3.74 -14.44
CA PRO A 47 8.32 3.19 -15.00
C PRO A 47 7.22 4.21 -15.28
N GLN A 48 6.41 3.91 -16.30
CA GLN A 48 5.23 4.70 -16.71
C GLN A 48 4.04 3.76 -16.96
N VAL A 49 2.83 4.30 -17.17
CA VAL A 49 1.63 3.53 -17.49
C VAL A 49 1.29 3.66 -18.97
N ALA A 50 0.88 2.57 -19.60
CA ALA A 50 0.40 2.59 -20.98
C ALA A 50 -0.98 3.28 -21.09
N VAL A 51 -1.10 4.30 -21.92
CA VAL A 51 -2.37 5.03 -22.14
C VAL A 51 -3.35 4.25 -23.03
N TYR A 52 -2.83 3.33 -23.85
CA TYR A 52 -3.57 2.46 -24.77
C TYR A 52 -3.00 1.02 -24.74
N ASN A 53 -3.66 0.09 -25.41
CA ASN A 53 -3.07 -1.21 -25.68
C ASN A 53 -1.93 -1.04 -26.71
N LEU A 54 -0.74 -1.55 -26.39
CA LEU A 54 0.45 -1.48 -27.24
C LEU A 54 0.83 -2.89 -27.66
N SER A 55 1.00 -3.12 -28.96
CA SER A 55 1.53 -4.40 -29.46
C SER A 55 3.05 -4.45 -29.28
N ALA A 56 3.64 -5.64 -29.29
CA ALA A 56 5.11 -5.80 -29.33
C ALA A 56 5.75 -4.98 -30.46
N GLY A 57 6.89 -4.35 -30.19
CA GLY A 57 7.63 -3.48 -31.12
C GLY A 57 7.05 -2.07 -31.26
N THR A 58 6.04 -1.70 -30.46
CA THR A 58 5.48 -0.34 -30.48
C THR A 58 6.49 0.65 -29.90
N PRO A 59 6.85 1.73 -30.63
CA PRO A 59 7.73 2.77 -30.11
C PRO A 59 7.12 3.50 -28.92
N ILE A 60 7.90 3.66 -27.86
CA ILE A 60 7.45 4.33 -26.65
C ILE A 60 7.68 5.82 -26.85
N THR A 61 6.61 6.59 -27.05
CA THR A 61 6.63 8.06 -27.07
C THR A 61 5.99 8.61 -25.80
N LYS A 62 6.16 9.90 -25.52
CA LYS A 62 5.48 10.59 -24.40
C LYS A 62 3.95 10.65 -24.56
N GLU A 63 3.40 10.32 -25.73
CA GLU A 63 1.95 10.32 -26.00
C GLU A 63 1.28 9.00 -25.63
N VAL A 64 2.05 7.91 -25.55
CA VAL A 64 1.53 6.57 -25.25
C VAL A 64 1.76 6.15 -23.80
N ILE A 65 2.42 7.00 -23.01
CA ILE A 65 2.74 6.76 -21.61
C ILE A 65 2.33 7.93 -20.72
N GLU A 66 2.00 7.65 -19.46
CA GLU A 66 1.75 8.66 -18.43
C GLU A 66 2.21 8.21 -17.04
N PRO A 67 2.45 9.14 -16.10
CA PRO A 67 2.89 8.77 -14.75
C PRO A 67 1.84 7.91 -14.04
N PRO A 68 2.26 6.86 -13.29
CA PRO A 68 1.32 6.02 -12.56
C PRO A 68 0.48 6.84 -11.57
N LYS A 69 -0.84 6.66 -11.61
CA LYS A 69 -1.73 7.28 -10.63
C LYS A 69 -1.81 6.39 -9.38
N VAL A 70 -1.30 6.92 -8.27
CA VAL A 70 -1.30 6.24 -6.97
C VAL A 70 -2.46 6.74 -6.11
N VAL A 71 -3.14 5.82 -5.44
CA VAL A 71 -4.06 6.13 -4.35
C VAL A 71 -3.63 5.39 -3.09
N ILE A 72 -3.88 6.00 -1.94
CA ILE A 72 -3.64 5.38 -0.65
C ILE A 72 -4.97 5.18 0.05
N ILE A 73 -5.32 3.92 0.30
CA ILE A 73 -6.61 3.53 0.86
C ILE A 73 -6.39 3.02 2.27
N ILE A 74 -6.93 3.74 3.25
CA ILE A 74 -7.00 3.31 4.64
C ILE A 74 -8.31 2.54 4.82
N LEU A 75 -8.22 1.24 5.06
CA LEU A 75 -9.38 0.41 5.40
C LEU A 75 -9.67 0.52 6.90
N CYS A 76 -10.86 1.00 7.25
CA CYS A 76 -11.25 1.16 8.65
C CYS A 76 -12.71 0.80 8.90
N ARG A 77 -12.97 0.06 9.98
CA ARG A 77 -14.29 -0.21 10.55
C ARG A 77 -14.20 -0.04 12.07
N LEU A 78 -15.30 0.30 12.72
CA LEU A 78 -15.38 0.41 14.19
C LEU A 78 -15.65 -0.93 14.87
N LYS A 79 -16.04 -1.96 14.11
CA LYS A 79 -16.17 -3.34 14.57
C LYS A 79 -14.79 -3.92 14.93
N SER A 80 -14.50 -3.98 16.22
CA SER A 80 -13.29 -4.58 16.78
C SER A 80 -13.66 -5.39 18.02
N THR A 81 -13.12 -6.60 18.13
CA THR A 81 -13.42 -7.54 19.23
C THR A 81 -12.46 -7.39 20.41
N ARG A 82 -11.17 -7.19 20.15
CA ARG A 82 -10.12 -7.11 21.19
C ARG A 82 -10.02 -5.74 21.86
N LEU A 83 -10.26 -4.67 21.10
CA LEU A 83 -10.33 -3.30 21.59
C LEU A 83 -11.48 -2.57 20.87
N PRO A 84 -12.68 -2.56 21.45
CA PRO A 84 -13.85 -1.95 20.83
C PRO A 84 -13.60 -0.49 20.47
N LEU A 85 -14.07 -0.06 19.30
CA LEU A 85 -13.95 1.33 18.82
C LEU A 85 -12.51 1.84 18.70
N LYS A 86 -11.51 0.95 18.61
CA LYS A 86 -10.07 1.29 18.60
C LYS A 86 -9.69 2.44 17.67
N ALA A 87 -10.29 2.50 16.48
CA ALA A 87 -10.01 3.54 15.50
C ALA A 87 -10.30 4.96 16.01
N ILE A 88 -11.29 5.14 16.88
CA ILE A 88 -11.68 6.45 17.42
C ILE A 88 -11.20 6.70 18.86
N LEU A 89 -10.52 5.72 19.47
CA LEU A 89 -9.89 5.93 20.77
C LEU A 89 -8.76 6.97 20.64
N PRO A 90 -8.62 7.89 21.60
CA PRO A 90 -7.60 8.92 21.54
C PRO A 90 -6.22 8.36 21.89
N ILE A 91 -5.24 8.71 21.06
CA ILE A 91 -3.81 8.59 21.33
C ILE A 91 -3.29 10.00 21.62
N HIS A 92 -3.06 10.26 22.91
CA HIS A 92 -2.66 11.56 23.42
C HIS A 92 -3.57 12.70 22.91
N GLY A 93 -4.89 12.52 23.08
CA GLY A 93 -5.91 13.52 22.74
C GLY A 93 -6.36 13.56 21.27
N VAL A 94 -5.74 12.78 20.37
CA VAL A 94 -6.08 12.72 18.94
C VAL A 94 -6.54 11.31 18.58
N PRO A 95 -7.69 11.11 17.91
CA PRO A 95 -8.18 9.79 17.53
C PRO A 95 -7.14 8.97 16.73
N SER A 96 -7.05 7.66 17.00
CA SER A 96 -6.07 6.77 16.35
C SER A 96 -6.15 6.81 14.81
N ILE A 97 -7.36 6.82 14.25
CA ILE A 97 -7.54 6.91 12.80
C ILE A 97 -7.04 8.23 12.24
N GLU A 98 -7.18 9.33 13.00
CA GLU A 98 -6.67 10.64 12.60
C GLU A 98 -5.14 10.65 12.59
N ARG A 99 -4.49 9.99 13.56
CA ARG A 99 -3.03 9.77 13.54
C ARG A 99 -2.58 9.03 12.27
N CYS A 100 -3.27 7.94 11.94
CA CYS A 100 -3.01 7.17 10.73
C CYS A 100 -3.11 8.05 9.48
N LEU A 101 -4.22 8.79 9.32
CA LEU A 101 -4.45 9.67 8.17
C LEU A 101 -3.42 10.82 8.06
N ILE A 102 -3.08 11.46 9.18
CA ILE A 102 -2.07 12.54 9.20
C ILE A 102 -0.71 12.00 8.73
N ASN A 103 -0.32 10.81 9.18
CA ASN A 103 0.94 10.19 8.77
C ASN A 103 0.89 9.74 7.30
N THR A 104 -0.24 9.18 6.84
CA THR A 104 -0.42 8.82 5.43
C THR A 104 -0.32 10.03 4.50
N LEU A 105 -0.90 11.17 4.87
CA LEU A 105 -0.81 12.41 4.09
C LEU A 105 0.63 12.95 3.98
N ALA A 106 1.55 12.51 4.85
CA ALA A 106 2.96 12.90 4.79
C ALA A 106 3.80 12.00 3.87
N ILE A 107 3.23 10.93 3.28
CA ILE A 107 3.89 10.17 2.22
C ILE A 107 4.14 11.12 1.03
N PRO A 108 5.38 11.30 0.56
CA PRO A 108 5.68 12.17 -0.59
C PRO A 108 5.09 11.63 -1.90
N GLY A 109 4.91 12.53 -2.86
CA GLY A 109 4.39 12.22 -4.18
C GLY A 109 2.97 12.71 -4.40
N LYS A 110 2.44 12.48 -5.61
CA LYS A 110 1.07 12.83 -5.97
C LYS A 110 0.18 11.61 -5.77
N HIS A 111 -0.65 11.64 -4.73
CA HIS A 111 -1.63 10.60 -4.46
C HIS A 111 -2.90 11.22 -3.86
N GLN A 112 -4.00 10.48 -3.96
CA GLN A 112 -5.22 10.76 -3.22
C GLN A 112 -5.30 9.79 -2.04
N VAL A 113 -5.54 10.34 -0.85
CA VAL A 113 -5.81 9.54 0.36
C VAL A 113 -7.32 9.33 0.50
N ILE A 114 -7.71 8.09 0.74
CA ILE A 114 -9.11 7.67 0.89
C ILE A 114 -9.26 6.88 2.19
N LEU A 115 -10.19 7.29 3.05
CA LEU A 115 -10.67 6.47 4.15
C LEU A 115 -11.85 5.63 3.64
N ALA A 116 -11.62 4.33 3.46
CA ALA A 116 -12.62 3.38 3.00
C ALA A 116 -13.23 2.60 4.17
N THR A 117 -14.50 2.89 4.47
CA THR A 117 -15.27 2.32 5.58
C THR A 117 -16.54 1.62 5.10
N SER A 118 -17.28 0.97 6.00
CA SER A 118 -18.51 0.27 5.60
C SER A 118 -19.71 1.23 5.48
N ASP A 119 -20.75 0.81 4.79
CA ASP A 119 -22.03 1.54 4.65
C ASP A 119 -23.01 1.29 5.81
N ILE A 120 -22.63 0.53 6.84
CA ILE A 120 -23.47 0.31 8.02
C ILE A 120 -23.39 1.47 9.03
N ALA A 121 -24.50 1.74 9.71
CA ALA A 121 -24.62 2.87 10.64
C ALA A 121 -23.60 2.89 11.79
N GLN A 122 -23.09 1.71 12.19
CA GLN A 122 -22.04 1.62 13.20
C GLN A 122 -20.79 2.41 12.81
N ASP A 123 -20.48 2.52 11.52
CA ASP A 123 -19.26 3.15 11.01
C ASP A 123 -19.45 4.64 10.66
N ASP A 124 -20.66 5.20 10.82
CA ASP A 124 -20.95 6.62 10.55
C ASP A 124 -19.99 7.61 11.23
N PRO A 125 -19.50 7.38 12.46
CA PRO A 125 -18.54 8.29 13.07
C PRO A 125 -17.22 8.43 12.30
N LEU A 126 -16.92 7.53 11.35
CA LEU A 126 -15.71 7.60 10.52
C LEU A 126 -15.80 8.65 9.41
N GLU A 127 -17.01 9.09 9.01
CA GLU A 127 -17.18 10.08 7.94
C GLU A 127 -16.58 11.45 8.26
N LYS A 128 -16.47 11.78 9.55
CA LYS A 128 -15.93 13.07 10.00
C LYS A 128 -14.41 13.20 9.83
N PHE A 129 -13.69 12.11 9.58
CA PHE A 129 -12.22 12.11 9.45
C PHE A 129 -11.76 12.43 8.03
N ASN A 130 -12.32 13.47 7.43
CA ASN A 130 -11.96 13.93 6.07
C ASN A 130 -10.77 14.93 6.05
N LEU A 131 -10.28 15.35 7.23
CA LEU A 131 -9.16 16.28 7.41
C LEU A 131 -9.27 17.54 6.53
N ASP A 132 -10.36 18.27 6.67
CA ASP A 132 -10.66 19.48 5.88
C ASP A 132 -10.67 19.22 4.36
N GLY A 133 -11.14 18.04 3.95
CA GLY A 133 -11.24 17.62 2.56
C GLY A 133 -9.96 17.04 1.95
N LYS A 134 -8.87 16.91 2.72
CA LYS A 134 -7.63 16.26 2.27
C LYS A 134 -7.78 14.74 2.11
N VAL A 135 -8.73 14.15 2.84
CA VAL A 135 -9.05 12.72 2.81
C VAL A 135 -10.45 12.56 2.24
N LYS A 136 -10.58 11.79 1.16
CA LYS A 136 -11.90 11.38 0.63
C LYS A 136 -12.46 10.26 1.48
N ILE A 137 -13.78 10.24 1.67
CA ILE A 137 -14.48 9.15 2.35
C ILE A 137 -15.13 8.27 1.29
N PHE A 138 -14.89 6.96 1.39
CA PHE A 138 -15.57 5.97 0.57
C PHE A 138 -16.31 4.98 1.46
N ARG A 139 -17.55 4.65 1.09
CA ARG A 139 -18.40 3.68 1.81
C ARG A 139 -18.79 2.56 0.88
N GLY A 140 -18.78 1.33 1.39
CA GLY A 140 -19.18 0.16 0.64
C GLY A 140 -19.37 -1.06 1.54
N ASP A 141 -19.32 -2.25 0.96
CA ASP A 141 -19.64 -3.49 1.65
C ASP A 141 -18.83 -3.67 2.96
N PRO A 142 -19.49 -4.08 4.06
CA PRO A 142 -18.83 -4.27 5.34
C PRO A 142 -17.83 -5.42 5.33
N GLU A 143 -18.07 -6.51 4.61
CA GLU A 143 -17.27 -7.73 4.65
C GLU A 143 -16.37 -7.91 3.41
N ASN A 144 -16.78 -7.41 2.23
CA ASN A 144 -15.96 -7.45 1.03
C ASN A 144 -15.00 -6.25 0.93
N THR A 145 -13.95 -6.28 1.75
CA THR A 145 -12.95 -5.20 1.79
C THR A 145 -12.14 -5.07 0.49
N ALA A 146 -12.01 -6.15 -0.28
CA ALA A 146 -11.30 -6.16 -1.56
C ALA A 146 -12.08 -5.38 -2.62
N ASP A 147 -13.37 -5.66 -2.79
CA ASP A 147 -14.23 -4.90 -3.71
C ASP A 147 -14.34 -3.44 -3.26
N ARG A 148 -14.56 -3.18 -1.97
CA ARG A 148 -14.60 -1.81 -1.46
C ARG A 148 -13.35 -1.00 -1.81
N MET A 149 -12.17 -1.59 -1.63
CA MET A 149 -10.90 -0.98 -2.01
C MET A 149 -10.79 -0.77 -3.53
N PHE A 150 -11.21 -1.77 -4.32
CA PHE A 150 -11.20 -1.70 -5.78
C PHE A 150 -12.10 -0.59 -6.31
N GLN A 151 -13.35 -0.50 -5.84
CA GLN A 151 -14.30 0.54 -6.26
C GLN A 151 -13.79 1.94 -5.92
N ALA A 152 -13.24 2.12 -4.71
CA ALA A 152 -12.64 3.39 -4.29
C ALA A 152 -11.47 3.81 -5.20
N ALA A 153 -10.57 2.88 -5.51
CA ALA A 153 -9.43 3.14 -6.40
C ALA A 153 -9.87 3.39 -7.86
N LYS A 154 -10.86 2.64 -8.33
CA LYS A 154 -11.41 2.74 -9.69
C LYS A 154 -12.07 4.10 -9.94
N GLN A 155 -12.80 4.65 -8.96
CA GLN A 155 -13.37 6.00 -9.04
C GLN A 155 -12.30 7.09 -9.24
N GLU A 156 -11.10 6.86 -8.71
CA GLU A 156 -9.97 7.75 -8.92
C GLU A 156 -9.16 7.43 -10.19
N ASN A 157 -9.54 6.44 -11.01
CA ASN A 157 -8.74 5.97 -12.14
C ASN A 157 -7.30 5.61 -11.72
N ALA A 158 -7.13 5.01 -10.54
CA ALA A 158 -5.82 4.63 -10.04
C ALA A 158 -5.20 3.49 -10.86
N ASN A 159 -3.88 3.43 -10.90
CA ASN A 159 -3.14 2.27 -11.40
C ASN A 159 -2.54 1.47 -10.24
N ILE A 160 -2.21 2.15 -9.14
CA ILE A 160 -1.54 1.59 -7.97
C ILE A 160 -2.33 1.95 -6.72
N VAL A 161 -2.49 0.97 -5.84
CA VAL A 161 -3.13 1.11 -4.53
C VAL A 161 -2.13 0.78 -3.44
N ILE A 162 -1.90 1.74 -2.53
CA ILE A 162 -1.26 1.47 -1.25
C ILE A 162 -2.37 1.22 -0.23
N ARG A 163 -2.50 0.00 0.26
CA ARG A 163 -3.47 -0.41 1.27
C ARG A 163 -2.84 -0.25 2.66
N ILE A 164 -3.47 0.56 3.49
CA ILE A 164 -3.14 0.73 4.91
C ILE A 164 -4.34 0.28 5.75
N THR A 165 -4.12 -0.30 6.92
CA THR A 165 -5.19 -0.60 7.88
C THR A 165 -5.32 0.53 8.90
N GLY A 166 -6.55 0.89 9.27
CA GLY A 166 -6.84 2.02 10.17
C GLY A 166 -6.35 1.88 11.62
N ASP A 167 -5.75 0.73 11.96
CA ASP A 167 -5.09 0.44 13.23
C ASP A 167 -3.57 0.63 13.19
N CYS A 168 -3.06 1.32 12.16
CA CYS A 168 -1.65 1.69 12.01
C CYS A 168 -1.45 3.20 12.29
N PRO A 169 -1.59 3.68 13.55
CA PRO A 169 -1.44 5.11 13.85
C PRO A 169 -0.01 5.62 13.69
N ALA A 170 0.98 4.75 13.48
CA ALA A 170 2.39 5.09 13.24
C ALA A 170 2.88 4.62 11.85
N VAL A 171 1.96 4.55 10.87
CA VAL A 171 2.34 4.29 9.48
C VAL A 171 3.45 5.24 9.02
N SER A 172 4.52 4.72 8.44
CA SER A 172 5.73 5.49 8.14
C SER A 172 5.70 6.02 6.70
N PRO A 173 5.81 7.34 6.52
CA PRO A 173 6.04 7.91 5.20
C PRO A 173 7.24 7.30 4.47
N GLU A 174 8.37 7.16 5.19
CA GLU A 174 9.64 6.72 4.62
C GLU A 174 9.58 5.28 4.12
N ILE A 175 8.97 4.38 4.89
CA ILE A 175 8.84 2.97 4.52
C ILE A 175 7.90 2.80 3.32
N ASN A 176 6.76 3.50 3.31
CA ASN A 176 5.81 3.39 2.21
C ASN A 176 6.34 4.01 0.91
N THR A 177 7.13 5.08 0.97
CA THR A 177 7.85 5.61 -0.20
C THR A 177 8.84 4.59 -0.75
N PHE A 178 9.67 4.01 0.13
CA PHE A 178 10.64 2.99 -0.29
C PHE A 178 9.95 1.79 -0.94
N LEU A 179 8.86 1.28 -0.35
CA LEU A 179 8.11 0.17 -0.91
C LEU A 179 7.46 0.52 -2.25
N LEU A 180 6.94 1.74 -2.42
CA LEU A 180 6.37 2.19 -3.69
C LEU A 180 7.44 2.21 -4.80
N ASP A 181 8.63 2.70 -4.50
CA ASP A 181 9.74 2.71 -5.46
C ASP A 181 10.13 1.29 -5.87
N GLU A 182 10.20 0.35 -4.91
CA GLU A 182 10.51 -1.05 -5.19
C GLU A 182 9.37 -1.77 -5.95
N HIS A 183 8.12 -1.44 -5.65
CA HIS A 183 6.96 -1.92 -6.40
C HIS A 183 7.05 -1.49 -7.87
N LEU A 184 7.28 -0.18 -8.09
CA LEU A 184 7.42 0.42 -9.41
C LEU A 184 8.58 -0.19 -10.21
N LYS A 185 9.75 -0.38 -9.60
CA LYS A 185 10.92 -1.01 -10.27
C LYS A 185 10.66 -2.48 -10.64
N SER A 186 10.04 -3.24 -9.73
CA SER A 186 9.77 -4.66 -9.97
C SER A 186 8.65 -4.88 -11.00
N GLY A 187 7.69 -3.95 -11.05
CA GLY A 187 6.42 -4.06 -11.76
C GLY A 187 5.50 -5.16 -11.22
N ALA A 188 5.77 -5.67 -10.02
CA ALA A 188 5.01 -6.77 -9.43
C ALA A 188 3.52 -6.44 -9.28
N ASP A 189 2.67 -7.46 -9.23
CA ASP A 189 1.24 -7.30 -8.97
C ASP A 189 0.99 -6.89 -7.52
N TYR A 190 1.81 -7.44 -6.62
CA TYR A 190 1.75 -7.21 -5.18
C TYR A 190 3.16 -7.00 -4.62
N THR A 191 3.33 -6.02 -3.74
CA THR A 191 4.57 -5.76 -3.01
C THR A 191 4.31 -5.59 -1.53
N GLN A 192 5.13 -6.26 -0.72
CA GLN A 192 5.10 -6.18 0.73
C GLN A 192 6.51 -6.08 1.31
N ALA A 193 6.62 -5.51 2.50
CA ALA A 193 7.86 -5.60 3.27
C ALA A 193 8.08 -7.04 3.77
N GLU A 194 9.34 -7.46 3.80
CA GLU A 194 9.74 -8.72 4.41
C GLU A 194 9.53 -8.65 5.93
N LEU A 195 8.71 -9.55 6.47
CA LEU A 195 8.32 -9.57 7.88
C LEU A 195 9.53 -9.60 8.84
N SER A 196 10.62 -10.27 8.47
CA SER A 196 11.86 -10.35 9.25
C SER A 196 12.60 -9.02 9.39
N THR A 197 12.15 -7.97 8.69
CA THR A 197 12.68 -6.61 8.79
C THR A 197 11.66 -5.57 9.24
N LEU A 198 10.37 -5.88 9.16
CA LEU A 198 9.28 -4.92 9.30
C LEU A 198 8.92 -4.63 10.78
N PRO A 199 9.03 -3.38 11.26
CA PRO A 199 8.30 -2.95 12.44
C PRO A 199 6.79 -2.93 12.12
N VAL A 200 6.05 -3.86 12.69
CA VAL A 200 4.66 -4.12 12.29
C VAL A 200 3.78 -2.92 12.59
N GLY A 201 2.90 -2.57 11.64
CA GLY A 201 2.03 -1.39 11.72
C GLY A 201 2.63 -0.11 11.12
N THR A 202 3.78 -0.20 10.46
CA THR A 202 4.44 0.95 9.80
C THR A 202 4.35 0.93 8.27
N ALA A 203 4.12 -0.23 7.66
CA ALA A 203 4.06 -0.41 6.20
C ALA A 203 2.65 -0.74 5.73
N GLY A 204 2.30 -0.26 4.53
CA GLY A 204 1.17 -0.73 3.77
C GLY A 204 1.55 -1.82 2.76
N ASP A 205 0.53 -2.45 2.21
CA ASP A 205 0.61 -3.40 1.09
C ASP A 205 0.41 -2.63 -0.23
N ILE A 206 1.21 -2.90 -1.25
CA ILE A 206 1.12 -2.17 -2.54
C ILE A 206 0.66 -3.12 -3.65
N PHE A 207 -0.39 -2.74 -4.37
CA PHE A 207 -0.99 -3.54 -5.43
C PHE A 207 -1.14 -2.74 -6.72
N THR A 208 -1.07 -3.42 -7.86
CA THR A 208 -1.66 -2.88 -9.09
C THR A 208 -3.18 -3.01 -9.04
N LEU A 209 -3.90 -2.01 -9.57
CA LEU A 209 -5.36 -2.07 -9.62
C LEU A 209 -5.84 -3.25 -10.50
N GLU A 210 -5.10 -3.53 -11.58
CA GLU A 210 -5.35 -4.69 -12.45
C GLU A 210 -5.33 -6.00 -11.66
N ALA A 211 -4.34 -6.21 -10.79
CA ALA A 211 -4.25 -7.46 -10.05
C ALA A 211 -5.39 -7.64 -9.04
N ILE A 212 -5.86 -6.54 -8.42
CA ILE A 212 -7.07 -6.56 -7.60
C ILE A 212 -8.29 -6.92 -8.45
N GLU A 213 -8.42 -6.36 -9.66
CA GLU A 213 -9.51 -6.71 -10.59
C GLU A 213 -9.47 -8.19 -10.99
N ARG A 214 -8.28 -8.72 -11.34
CA ARG A 214 -8.09 -10.14 -11.66
C ARG A 214 -8.52 -11.04 -10.49
N LEU A 215 -8.16 -10.66 -9.26
CA LEU A 215 -8.59 -11.40 -8.06
C LEU A 215 -10.12 -11.39 -7.90
N LEU A 216 -10.77 -10.24 -8.09
CA LEU A 216 -12.22 -10.11 -7.97
C LEU A 216 -13.01 -10.84 -9.08
N GLN A 217 -12.38 -11.12 -10.22
CA GLN A 217 -12.96 -11.90 -11.31
C GLN A 217 -12.83 -13.42 -11.13
N THR A 218 -12.14 -13.88 -10.09
CA THR A 218 -12.06 -15.32 -9.82
C THR A 218 -13.42 -15.88 -9.39
N PRO A 219 -13.75 -17.14 -9.75
CA PRO A 219 -15.05 -17.71 -9.46
C PRO A 219 -15.26 -18.03 -7.97
N LYS A 220 -14.18 -18.06 -7.18
CA LYS A 220 -14.21 -18.39 -5.76
C LYS A 220 -14.54 -17.14 -4.94
N PRO A 221 -15.55 -17.19 -4.05
CA PRO A 221 -15.84 -16.09 -3.13
C PRO A 221 -14.63 -15.75 -2.24
N LEU A 222 -14.38 -14.45 -2.05
CA LEU A 222 -13.30 -13.95 -1.20
C LEU A 222 -13.69 -13.91 0.28
N THR A 223 -13.99 -15.08 0.87
CA THR A 223 -14.45 -15.21 2.26
C THR A 223 -13.49 -14.61 3.30
N TYR A 224 -12.19 -14.51 2.96
CA TYR A 224 -11.14 -13.94 3.81
C TYR A 224 -10.59 -12.62 3.26
N ALA A 225 -11.43 -11.78 2.63
CA ALA A 225 -11.01 -10.52 2.03
C ALA A 225 -10.27 -9.57 3.01
N GLU A 226 -10.48 -9.69 4.32
CA GLU A 226 -9.72 -8.93 5.33
C GLU A 226 -8.23 -9.31 5.38
N TYR A 227 -7.90 -10.56 5.00
CA TYR A 227 -6.56 -11.12 4.87
C TYR A 227 -6.10 -11.15 3.41
N LEU A 228 -6.49 -10.12 2.63
CA LEU A 228 -6.23 -9.99 1.20
C LEU A 228 -4.83 -10.48 0.73
N PRO A 229 -3.70 -10.15 1.41
CA PRO A 229 -2.39 -10.64 1.02
C PRO A 229 -2.28 -12.16 0.77
N PHE A 230 -3.02 -12.98 1.53
CA PHE A 230 -2.96 -14.44 1.39
C PHE A 230 -3.45 -14.92 0.02
N TYR A 231 -4.44 -14.25 -0.60
CA TYR A 231 -4.88 -14.56 -1.95
C TYR A 231 -3.81 -14.29 -3.01
N PHE A 232 -2.94 -13.30 -2.78
CA PHE A 232 -1.82 -13.05 -3.69
C PHE A 232 -0.71 -14.07 -3.45
N ILE A 233 -0.32 -14.29 -2.19
CA ILE A 233 0.76 -15.20 -1.78
C ILE A 233 0.51 -16.65 -2.20
N ASN A 234 -0.71 -17.14 -2.01
CA ASN A 234 -1.02 -18.55 -2.23
C ASN A 234 -1.31 -18.89 -3.71
N ASN A 235 -1.30 -17.90 -4.60
CA ASN A 235 -1.57 -18.08 -6.03
C ASN A 235 -0.44 -17.51 -6.91
N PRO A 236 0.80 -18.01 -6.81
CA PRO A 236 1.96 -17.50 -7.56
C PRO A 236 1.86 -17.74 -9.07
N HIS A 237 0.91 -18.59 -9.51
CA HIS A 237 0.59 -18.80 -10.92
C HIS A 237 -0.30 -17.68 -11.50
N LEU A 238 -0.94 -16.86 -10.65
CA LEU A 238 -1.80 -15.73 -11.05
C LEU A 238 -1.15 -14.37 -10.76
N PHE A 239 -0.30 -14.30 -9.74
CA PHE A 239 0.25 -13.04 -9.25
C PHE A 239 1.76 -13.08 -9.10
N ARG A 240 2.41 -12.05 -9.62
CA ARG A 240 3.82 -11.77 -9.36
C ARG A 240 3.96 -10.97 -8.06
N ILE A 241 4.73 -11.49 -7.12
CA ILE A 241 4.94 -10.87 -5.81
C ILE A 241 6.37 -10.38 -5.70
N ASN A 242 6.53 -9.19 -5.12
CA ASN A 242 7.82 -8.66 -4.69
C ASN A 242 7.83 -8.58 -3.15
N VAL A 243 8.75 -9.31 -2.51
CA VAL A 243 8.96 -9.25 -1.06
C VAL A 243 10.23 -8.46 -0.81
N VAL A 244 10.09 -7.31 -0.17
CA VAL A 244 11.14 -6.30 -0.10
C VAL A 244 11.77 -6.28 1.28
N LYS A 245 13.08 -6.53 1.35
CA LYS A 245 13.85 -6.35 2.57
C LYS A 245 14.01 -4.86 2.88
N LEU A 246 13.61 -4.44 4.08
CA LEU A 246 13.74 -3.03 4.46
C LEU A 246 15.20 -2.63 4.75
N PRO A 247 15.59 -1.36 4.51
CA PRO A 247 16.93 -0.88 4.83
C PRO A 247 17.24 -0.96 6.34
N PRO A 248 18.52 -1.12 6.74
CA PRO A 248 18.90 -1.22 8.14
C PRO A 248 18.40 -0.07 9.03
N ALA A 249 18.27 1.14 8.47
CA ALA A 249 17.80 2.32 9.19
C ALA A 249 16.35 2.22 9.71
N VAL A 250 15.55 1.30 9.17
CA VAL A 250 14.13 1.07 9.54
C VAL A 250 13.84 -0.39 9.88
N CYS A 251 14.88 -1.22 10.04
CA CYS A 251 14.76 -2.66 10.26
C CYS A 251 14.61 -3.00 11.76
N TYR A 252 13.37 -3.06 12.24
CA TYR A 252 13.03 -3.32 13.64
C TYR A 252 11.89 -4.35 13.78
N PRO A 253 12.12 -5.63 13.40
CA PRO A 253 11.08 -6.65 13.31
C PRO A 253 10.42 -7.04 14.65
N THR A 254 11.05 -6.68 15.77
CA THR A 254 10.50 -6.93 17.11
C THR A 254 9.55 -5.82 17.57
N TRP A 255 9.50 -4.69 16.87
CA TRP A 255 8.65 -3.58 17.24
C TRP A 255 7.23 -3.78 16.72
N ARG A 256 6.28 -3.65 17.63
CA ARG A 256 4.85 -3.74 17.35
C ARG A 256 4.23 -2.35 17.47
N LEU A 257 4.03 -1.69 16.34
CA LEU A 257 3.46 -0.34 16.21
C LEU A 257 2.08 -0.39 15.55
N THR A 258 1.22 -1.28 16.02
CA THR A 258 -0.18 -1.43 15.58
C THR A 258 -1.11 -1.48 16.80
N LEU A 259 -2.34 -1.00 16.66
CA LEU A 259 -3.32 -0.87 17.73
C LEU A 259 -4.33 -2.01 17.68
N ASP A 260 -4.25 -2.99 18.57
CA ASP A 260 -5.24 -4.07 18.68
C ASP A 260 -5.77 -4.30 20.09
N GLU A 261 -4.94 -4.07 21.09
CA GLU A 261 -5.21 -4.36 22.50
C GLU A 261 -4.87 -3.16 23.39
N GLN A 262 -5.36 -3.14 24.62
CA GLN A 262 -5.13 -2.03 25.56
C GLN A 262 -3.63 -1.70 25.75
N PRO A 263 -2.70 -2.67 25.87
CA PRO A 263 -1.27 -2.36 25.98
C PRO A 263 -0.72 -1.62 24.75
N ASP A 264 -1.25 -1.88 23.55
CA ASP A 264 -0.86 -1.12 22.35
C ASP A 264 -1.28 0.36 22.49
N LEU A 265 -2.49 0.62 23.01
CA LEU A 265 -2.98 1.98 23.27
C LEU A 265 -2.14 2.69 24.34
N ASP A 266 -1.76 1.99 25.40
CA ASP A 266 -0.93 2.54 26.48
C ASP A 266 0.46 2.90 25.95
N MET A 267 1.08 2.01 25.16
CA MET A 267 2.36 2.27 24.47
C MET A 267 2.26 3.50 23.58
N PHE A 268 1.22 3.60 22.76
CA PHE A 268 1.04 4.76 21.89
C PHE A 268 0.83 6.06 22.66
N ASN A 269 0.07 6.03 23.76
CA ASN A 269 -0.10 7.21 24.61
C ASN A 269 1.24 7.70 25.16
N GLU A 270 2.09 6.79 25.65
CA GLU A 270 3.42 7.12 26.15
C GLU A 270 4.35 7.65 25.06
N LEU A 271 4.38 6.99 23.90
CA LEU A 271 5.17 7.40 22.74
C LEU A 271 4.78 8.81 22.26
N TYR A 272 3.49 9.05 22.03
CA TYR A 272 2.99 10.32 21.51
C TYR A 272 3.10 11.46 22.53
N ARG A 273 2.92 11.17 23.83
CA ARG A 273 3.12 12.11 24.93
C ARG A 273 4.59 12.52 25.03
N GLY A 274 5.50 11.56 25.01
CA GLY A 274 6.94 11.81 25.13
C GLY A 274 7.53 12.59 23.96
N LEU A 275 7.04 12.34 22.75
CA LEU A 275 7.44 13.08 21.54
C LEU A 275 6.70 14.42 21.39
N ASN A 276 5.68 14.70 22.21
CA ASN A 276 4.82 15.89 22.12
C ASN A 276 4.26 16.11 20.70
N VAL A 277 3.82 15.02 20.07
CA VAL A 277 3.27 15.03 18.72
C VAL A 277 1.82 15.48 18.83
N LYS A 278 1.60 16.78 18.61
CA LYS A 278 0.28 17.38 18.39
C LYS A 278 -0.31 16.87 17.07
N SER A 279 -1.08 17.66 16.32
CA SER A 279 -1.63 17.26 15.01
C SER A 279 -0.60 17.32 13.86
N LYS A 280 0.63 16.85 14.09
CA LYS A 280 1.70 16.77 13.08
C LYS A 280 1.96 15.31 12.70
N PRO A 281 2.45 15.06 11.47
CA PRO A 281 2.91 13.73 11.10
C PRO A 281 4.09 13.31 11.96
N LEU A 282 4.16 12.01 12.25
CA LEU A 282 5.20 11.36 13.00
C LEU A 282 6.01 10.46 12.05
N PHE A 283 7.26 10.85 11.85
CA PHE A 283 8.19 10.14 10.97
C PHE A 283 8.89 8.99 11.72
N PHE A 284 9.24 7.93 11.00
CA PHE A 284 9.83 6.74 11.61
C PHE A 284 11.16 7.05 12.31
N HIS A 285 11.97 7.94 11.76
CA HIS A 285 13.24 8.31 12.42
C HIS A 285 13.00 8.93 13.82
N GLN A 286 11.90 9.68 14.02
CA GLN A 286 11.56 10.26 15.32
C GLN A 286 11.12 9.17 16.32
N ILE A 287 10.30 8.23 15.84
CA ILE A 287 9.89 7.05 16.63
C ILE A 287 11.12 6.25 17.06
N LYS A 288 11.98 5.94 16.10
CA LYS A 288 13.21 5.17 16.31
C LYS A 288 14.12 5.83 17.34
N ASP A 289 14.45 7.11 17.13
CA ASP A 289 15.38 7.82 18.00
C ASP A 289 14.82 7.95 19.44
N TYR A 290 13.50 8.04 19.59
CA TYR A 290 12.85 8.09 20.90
C TYR A 290 12.85 6.72 21.58
N ILE A 291 12.45 5.65 20.90
CA ILE A 291 12.44 4.29 21.47
C ILE A 291 13.85 3.84 21.85
N LEU A 292 14.86 4.14 21.04
CA LEU A 292 16.25 3.79 21.37
C LEU A 292 16.76 4.48 22.65
N ARG A 293 16.18 5.63 23.04
CA ARG A 293 16.49 6.32 24.30
C ARG A 293 15.57 5.91 25.45
N ASN A 294 14.42 5.33 25.14
CA ASN A 294 13.36 4.95 26.08
C ASN A 294 12.85 3.53 25.72
N PRO A 295 13.70 2.49 25.87
CA PRO A 295 13.38 1.14 25.41
C PRO A 295 12.15 0.54 26.10
N GLU A 296 11.83 0.99 27.32
CA GLU A 296 10.67 0.56 28.10
C GLU A 296 9.33 0.78 27.37
N ILE A 297 9.29 1.71 26.40
CA ILE A 297 8.08 2.01 25.62
C ILE A 297 7.62 0.80 24.81
N ILE A 298 8.53 0.10 24.14
CA ILE A 298 8.18 -1.10 23.35
C ILE A 298 7.97 -2.33 24.22
N GLU A 299 8.48 -2.32 25.45
CA GLU A 299 8.24 -3.40 26.40
C GLU A 299 6.76 -3.46 26.84
N ILE A 300 6.06 -2.32 26.87
CA ILE A 300 4.64 -2.19 27.26
C ILE A 300 3.76 -3.20 26.51
N ASN A 301 3.93 -3.35 25.19
CA ASN A 301 3.13 -4.24 24.36
C ASN A 301 3.91 -5.44 23.78
N SER A 302 5.15 -5.67 24.23
CA SER A 302 6.01 -6.77 23.74
C SER A 302 5.41 -8.17 23.92
N HIS A 303 4.53 -8.34 24.90
CA HIS A 303 3.82 -9.60 25.17
C HIS A 303 2.57 -9.78 24.29
N VAL A 304 2.10 -8.71 23.65
CA VAL A 304 0.97 -8.74 22.72
C VAL A 304 1.43 -9.36 21.41
N LYS A 305 0.71 -10.38 20.95
CA LYS A 305 1.08 -11.14 19.77
C LYS A 305 0.10 -10.89 18.63
N LEU A 306 0.59 -11.03 17.39
CA LEU A 306 -0.25 -10.92 16.19
C LEU A 306 -1.23 -12.09 16.10
N LYS A 307 -2.51 -11.80 15.80
CA LYS A 307 -3.57 -12.82 15.75
C LYS A 307 -3.23 -13.96 14.79
N TRP A 308 -2.80 -13.64 13.57
CA TRP A 308 -2.40 -14.63 12.58
C TRP A 308 -1.09 -15.34 12.95
N ALA A 309 -0.13 -14.69 13.61
CA ALA A 309 1.11 -15.34 14.01
C ALA A 309 0.93 -16.38 15.13
N ASN A 310 -0.19 -16.31 15.87
CA ASN A 310 -0.45 -17.18 17.01
C ASN A 310 -1.42 -18.33 16.76
N GLN A 311 -2.24 -18.21 15.73
CA GLN A 311 -3.26 -19.19 15.43
C GLN A 311 -2.79 -19.97 14.21
N GLN A 312 -1.96 -20.99 14.44
CA GLN A 312 -1.52 -21.88 13.36
C GLN A 312 -2.73 -22.44 12.61
N SER A 313 -3.81 -22.77 13.31
CA SER A 313 -5.09 -23.17 12.70
C SER A 313 -5.68 -22.12 11.76
N LEU A 314 -5.58 -20.84 12.09
CA LEU A 314 -6.05 -19.75 11.23
C LEU A 314 -5.13 -19.59 10.02
N VAL A 315 -3.80 -19.69 10.19
CA VAL A 315 -2.86 -19.64 9.07
C VAL A 315 -3.07 -20.82 8.11
N ASP A 316 -3.25 -22.02 8.65
CA ASP A 316 -3.54 -23.22 7.87
C ASP A 316 -4.88 -23.10 7.13
N GLU A 317 -5.89 -22.54 7.80
CA GLU A 317 -7.17 -22.22 7.19
C GLU A 317 -7.01 -21.17 6.09
N LEU A 318 -6.35 -20.04 6.33
CA LEU A 318 -6.10 -19.02 5.32
C LEU A 318 -5.34 -19.61 4.13
N ASN A 319 -4.31 -20.41 4.37
CA ASN A 319 -3.53 -21.04 3.30
C ASN A 319 -4.37 -22.01 2.45
N ARG A 320 -5.34 -22.71 3.04
CA ARG A 320 -6.26 -23.58 2.31
C ARG A 320 -7.35 -22.79 1.58
N GLU A 321 -7.98 -21.84 2.27
CA GLU A 321 -9.18 -21.16 1.81
C GLU A 321 -8.88 -20.03 0.82
N THR A 322 -7.63 -19.58 0.71
CA THR A 322 -7.23 -18.51 -0.23
C THR A 322 -6.54 -19.00 -1.51
N ILE A 323 -6.42 -20.32 -1.72
CA ILE A 323 -6.07 -20.90 -3.02
C ILE A 323 -7.27 -20.74 -3.98
N LEU A 324 -7.03 -20.25 -5.19
CA LEU A 324 -8.02 -19.93 -6.22
C LEU A 324 -8.04 -20.97 -7.35
#